data_AF-A0A3R7URL0-F1
#
_entry.id   AF-A0A3R7URL0-F1
#
_cell.length_a   1.000
_cell.length_b   1.000
_cell.length_c   1.000
_cell.angle_alpha   90.00
_cell.angle_beta   90.00
_cell.angle_gamma   90.00
#
_symmetry.space_group_name_H-M   'P 1'
#
loop_
_entity.id
_entity.type
_entity.pdbx_description
1 polymer ?
#
loop_
_entity_poly.entity_id
_entity_poly.type
_entity_poly.pdbx_seq_one_letter_code
_entity_poly.pdbx_strand_id
1 'polypeptide(L)' 'MAGATGMAGSATAGAAADGETIAVTGPRVACDGGGGALGHPRVWLTLGTDDEITCPYCSRRYVKAAGTDDD' A
#
# COMPACT_ATOMS: atom_id res chain seq x y z
N MET A 1 -1.66 -38.30 -27.40
CA MET A 1 -0.51 -37.53 -27.92
C MET A 1 -1.10 -36.38 -28.74
N ALA A 2 -1.17 -35.11 -28.33
CA ALA A 2 -0.41 -34.33 -27.37
C ALA A 2 -1.37 -33.43 -26.55
N GLY A 3 -1.11 -33.35 -25.25
CA GLY A 3 -1.64 -32.29 -24.42
C GLY A 3 -0.89 -30.98 -24.66
N ALA A 4 -1.56 -29.86 -24.42
CA ALA A 4 -0.92 -28.60 -24.12
C ALA A 4 -1.57 -28.05 -22.85
N THR A 5 -0.83 -28.25 -21.77
CA THR A 5 -1.04 -27.78 -20.41
C THR A 5 -1.13 -26.25 -20.38
N GLY A 6 -2.17 -25.72 -19.71
CA GLY A 6 -2.21 -24.32 -19.32
C GLY A 6 -1.17 -24.03 -18.24
N MET A 7 -0.59 -22.82 -18.27
CA MET A 7 0.18 -22.29 -17.15
C MET A 7 -0.38 -20.92 -16.76
N ALA A 8 -0.79 -20.84 -15.50
CA ALA A 8 -1.36 -19.70 -14.83
C ALA A 8 -0.29 -18.84 -14.15
N GLY A 9 -0.59 -17.54 -13.99
CA GLY A 9 -0.11 -16.64 -12.93
C GLY A 9 1.35 -16.16 -13.05
N SER A 10 1.72 -14.94 -12.68
CA SER A 10 1.03 -13.93 -11.89
C SER A 10 1.56 -12.56 -12.27
N ALA A 11 0.66 -11.59 -12.43
CA ALA A 11 1.02 -10.20 -12.62
C ALA A 11 1.75 -9.71 -11.36
N THR A 12 3.03 -9.37 -11.52
CA THR A 12 3.81 -8.65 -10.53
C THR A 12 3.19 -7.26 -10.35
N ALA A 13 2.70 -6.98 -9.15
CA ALA A 13 2.19 -5.68 -8.77
C ALA A 13 3.30 -4.61 -8.88
N GLY A 14 3.20 -3.83 -9.95
CA GLY A 14 3.10 -2.37 -9.87
C GLY A 14 4.24 -1.61 -9.21
N ALA A 15 5.18 -1.17 -10.03
CA ALA A 15 6.09 -0.08 -9.73
C ALA A 15 5.34 1.23 -9.41
N ALA A 16 5.81 1.96 -8.40
CA ALA A 16 5.48 3.37 -8.20
C ALA A 16 6.55 4.05 -7.32
N ALA A 17 7.63 4.48 -7.96
CA ALA A 17 8.74 5.19 -7.32
C ALA A 17 8.70 6.67 -7.75
N ASP A 18 7.83 7.45 -7.09
CA ASP A 18 7.92 8.92 -7.00
C ASP A 18 7.06 9.39 -5.80
N GLY A 19 7.39 8.88 -4.61
CA GLY A 19 6.64 9.15 -3.39
C GLY A 19 7.15 8.32 -2.24
N GLU A 20 7.41 8.96 -1.09
CA GLU A 20 7.83 8.27 0.12
C GLU A 20 6.78 7.22 0.52
N THR A 21 7.15 5.95 0.37
CA THR A 21 6.28 4.80 0.62
C THR A 21 6.60 4.23 2.00
N ILE A 22 5.59 4.14 2.84
CA ILE A 22 5.66 3.69 4.23
C ILE A 22 4.93 2.36 4.34
N ALA A 23 5.66 1.30 4.69
CA ALA A 23 5.07 0.00 4.96
C ALA A 23 4.32 0.02 6.31
N VAL A 24 3.07 -0.43 6.33
CA VAL A 24 2.25 -0.55 7.53
C VAL A 24 1.76 -1.98 7.70
N THR A 25 1.46 -2.40 8.91
CA THR A 25 1.01 -3.79 9.17
C THR A 25 -0.50 -3.92 9.30
N GLY A 26 -1.22 -2.82 9.46
CA GLY A 26 -2.66 -2.80 9.68
C GLY A 26 -3.44 -2.17 8.53
N PRO A 27 -4.75 -2.43 8.45
CA PRO A 27 -5.64 -1.80 7.47
C PRO A 27 -5.92 -0.31 7.79
N ARG A 28 -5.45 0.19 8.93
CA ARG A 28 -5.66 1.57 9.36
C ARG A 28 -4.37 2.17 9.88
N VAL A 29 -4.03 3.35 9.39
CA VAL A 29 -2.82 4.10 9.75
C VAL A 29 -3.18 5.52 10.22
N ALA A 30 -2.47 6.00 11.23
CA ALA A 30 -2.52 7.40 11.63
C ALA A 30 -1.38 8.16 10.95
N CYS A 31 -1.71 9.22 10.22
CA CYS A 31 -0.73 10.11 9.63
C CYS A 31 -0.78 11.48 10.32
N ASP A 32 0.33 11.91 10.91
CA ASP A 32 0.53 13.22 11.54
C ASP A 32 1.46 14.14 10.73
N GLY A 33 1.76 13.79 9.48
CA GLY A 33 2.64 14.59 8.62
C GLY A 33 4.11 14.66 9.07
N GLY A 34 4.56 13.80 10.00
CA GLY A 34 5.96 13.73 10.44
C GLY A 34 6.32 14.64 11.61
N GLY A 35 5.33 15.09 12.40
CA GLY A 35 5.53 15.81 13.66
C GLY A 35 6.15 17.21 13.57
N GLY A 36 6.38 17.75 12.37
CA GLY A 36 6.99 19.06 12.14
C GLY A 36 5.99 20.17 11.79
N ALA A 37 6.46 21.42 11.75
CA ALA A 37 5.65 22.61 11.41
C ALA A 37 5.05 22.60 9.99
N LEU A 38 5.61 21.80 9.08
CA LEU A 38 5.13 21.61 7.70
C LEU A 38 4.18 20.41 7.54
N GLY A 39 3.88 19.69 8.63
CA GLY A 39 2.94 18.57 8.62
C GLY A 39 1.47 19.01 8.65
N HIS A 40 0.59 18.04 8.88
CA HIS A 40 -0.85 18.26 9.06
C HIS A 40 -1.31 17.62 10.39
N PRO A 41 -2.48 18.02 10.92
CA PRO A 41 -3.05 17.37 12.09
C PRO A 41 -3.19 15.85 11.90
N ARG A 42 -3.16 15.08 12.99
CA ARG A 42 -3.32 13.63 12.94
C ARG A 42 -4.66 13.26 12.28
N VAL A 43 -4.58 12.56 11.16
CA VAL A 43 -5.73 11.97 10.47
C VAL A 43 -5.59 10.46 10.41
N TRP A 44 -6.71 9.76 10.30
CA TRP A 44 -6.76 8.31 10.17
C TRP A 44 -7.09 7.94 8.73
N LEU A 45 -6.20 7.19 8.10
CA LEU A 45 -6.34 6.67 6.75
C LEU A 45 -6.62 5.17 6.85
N THR A 46 -7.56 4.68 6.05
CA THR A 46 -7.89 3.26 5.95
C THR A 46 -7.42 2.76 4.60
N LEU A 47 -6.58 1.73 4.59
CA LEU A 47 -6.08 1.10 3.38
C LEU A 47 -7.27 0.45 2.65
N GLY A 48 -7.36 0.70 1.35
CA GLY A 48 -8.44 0.18 0.51
C GLY A 48 -8.21 -1.28 0.12
N THR A 49 -8.96 -1.74 -0.88
CA THR A 49 -8.84 -3.11 -1.44
C THR A 49 -7.45 -3.39 -2.03
N ASP A 50 -6.77 -2.35 -2.50
CA ASP A 50 -5.41 -2.44 -3.04
C ASP A 50 -4.33 -2.49 -1.93
N ASP A 51 -4.73 -2.56 -0.65
CA ASP A 51 -3.83 -2.53 0.51
C ASP A 51 -2.88 -1.33 0.49
N GLU A 52 -3.33 -0.22 -0.10
CA GLU A 52 -2.60 1.03 -0.19
C GLU A 52 -3.50 2.25 -0.01
N ILE A 53 -2.91 3.35 0.45
CA ILE A 53 -3.58 4.66 0.52
C ILE A 53 -2.55 5.78 0.51
N THR A 54 -2.86 6.89 -0.17
CA THR A 54 -2.02 8.10 -0.18
C THR A 54 -2.62 9.16 0.73
N CYS A 55 -1.79 9.77 1.57
CA CYS A 55 -2.23 10.90 2.38
C CYS A 55 -2.41 12.16 1.49
N PRO A 56 -3.58 12.81 1.51
CA PRO A 56 -3.84 13.99 0.67
C PRO A 56 -3.06 15.25 1.07
N TYR A 57 -2.40 15.23 2.24
CA TYR A 57 -1.70 16.38 2.79
C TYR A 57 -0.18 16.33 2.59
N CYS A 58 0.44 15.20 2.92
CA CYS A 58 1.88 15.02 2.86
C CYS A 58 2.33 14.14 1.67
N SER A 59 1.39 13.73 0.80
CA SER A 59 1.64 12.88 -0.37
C SER A 59 2.44 11.59 -0.09
N ARG A 60 2.46 11.15 1.16
CA ARG A 60 3.05 9.88 1.59
C ARG A 60 2.12 8.74 1.24
N ARG A 61 2.66 7.68 0.65
CA ARG A 61 1.92 6.46 0.35
C ARG A 61 2.11 5.47 1.49
N TYR A 62 1.01 4.93 2.00
CA TYR A 62 1.03 3.84 2.97
C TYR A 62 0.63 2.57 2.25
N VAL A 63 1.45 1.53 2.39
CA VAL A 63 1.22 0.23 1.76
C VAL A 63 1.26 -0.83 2.84
N LYS A 64 0.28 -1.73 2.86
CA LYS A 64 0.30 -2.85 3.79
C LYS A 64 1.46 -3.76 3.43
N ALA A 65 2.30 -4.08 4.40
CA ALA A 65 3.28 -5.15 4.24
C ALA A 65 2.50 -6.41 3.89
N ALA A 66 2.85 -7.05 2.77
CA ALA A 66 2.22 -8.27 2.31
C ALA A 66 2.41 -9.39 3.35
N GLY A 67 1.49 -9.46 4.31
CA GLY A 67 1.16 -10.68 5.01
C GLY A 67 0.24 -11.43 4.09
N THR A 68 0.73 -12.56 3.59
CA THR A 68 0.02 -13.58 2.81
C THR A 68 -1.47 -13.53 3.08
N ASP A 69 -2.24 -13.20 2.05
CA ASP A 69 -3.69 -13.42 2.00
C ASP A 69 -3.94 -14.87 2.47
N ASP A 70 -4.61 -15.04 3.62
CA ASP A 70 -4.98 -16.34 4.20
C ASP A 70 -6.49 -16.56 3.97
N ASP A 71 -6.76 -17.42 2.99
CA ASP A 71 -7.97 -18.19 2.61
C ASP A 71 -9.33 -17.46 2.40
#